data_AF-A0A0J7YVP4-F1
#
_entry.id   AF-A0A0J7YVP4-F1
#
_cell.length_a   1.000
_cell.length_b   1.000
_cell.length_c   1.000
_cell.angle_alpha   90.00
_cell.angle_beta   90.00
_cell.angle_gamma   90.00
#
_symmetry.space_group_name_H-M   'P 1'
#
loop_
_entity.id
_entity.type
_entity.pdbx_description
1 polymer ?
#
loop_
_entity_poly.entity_id
_entity_poly.type
_entity_poly.pdbx_seq_one_letter_code
_entity_poly.pdbx_strand_id
1 'polypeptide(L)'
;MTGRSDAVPVPKGYRVGPWEVREPLGSGAFATVYAARLAEQRDAELSSGPSRDLPRRVALKFLPTGTRTPRQLRHLRELAEREVELLERLRAPRLIRMYDTLTVDDPDHPELDGATV
;
A
#
# COMPACT_ATOMS: atom_id res chain seq x y z
N MET A 1 16.23 8.04 23.92
CA MET A 1 14.90 7.78 23.31
C MET A 1 15.17 7.13 21.95
N THR A 2 15.30 5.80 21.91
CA THR A 2 15.63 5.07 20.68
C THR A 2 14.41 5.08 19.76
N GLY A 3 14.47 5.83 18.66
CA GLY A 3 13.42 5.84 17.65
C GLY A 3 13.26 4.45 17.07
N ARG A 4 12.20 3.74 17.49
CA ARG A 4 11.76 2.53 16.78
C ARG A 4 11.50 2.95 15.33
N SER A 5 12.06 2.22 14.38
CA SER A 5 11.73 2.44 12.98
C SER A 5 10.23 2.23 12.81
N ASP A 6 9.51 3.25 12.37
CA ASP A 6 8.11 3.17 11.93
C ASP A 6 7.95 2.40 10.61
N ALA A 7 9.00 1.68 10.19
CA ALA A 7 9.02 0.90 8.98
C ALA A 7 8.12 -0.32 9.13
N VAL A 8 7.20 -0.50 8.19
CA VAL A 8 6.43 -1.73 8.01
C VAL A 8 7.30 -2.66 7.16
N PRO A 9 7.91 -3.72 7.72
CA PRO A 9 8.76 -4.62 6.95
C PRO A 9 7.86 -5.50 6.07
N VAL A 10 8.03 -5.41 4.75
CA VAL A 10 7.27 -6.23 3.78
C VAL A 10 8.25 -7.13 3.04
N PRO A 11 8.05 -8.47 3.04
CA PRO A 11 8.93 -9.38 2.33
C PRO A 11 8.96 -9.10 0.82
N LYS A 12 10.14 -9.18 0.21
CA LYS A 12 10.25 -9.19 -1.25
C LYS A 12 9.53 -10.44 -1.78
N GLY A 13 8.68 -10.27 -2.78
CA GLY A 13 7.83 -11.33 -3.31
C GLY A 13 6.44 -11.40 -2.66
N TYR A 14 6.19 -10.62 -1.60
CA TYR A 14 4.87 -10.53 -0.98
C TYR A 14 3.82 -10.05 -1.98
N ARG A 15 2.60 -10.59 -1.90
CA ARG A 15 1.53 -10.33 -2.86
C ARG A 15 0.45 -9.46 -2.22
N VAL A 16 0.10 -8.37 -2.91
CA VAL A 16 -1.04 -7.51 -2.53
C VAL A 16 -1.89 -7.30 -3.76
N GLY A 17 -3.04 -7.97 -3.81
CA GLY A 17 -3.84 -8.05 -5.02
C GLY A 17 -3.01 -8.49 -6.24
N PRO A 18 -3.00 -7.74 -7.36
CA PRO A 18 -2.26 -8.13 -8.56
C PRO A 18 -0.76 -7.82 -8.46
N TRP A 19 -0.29 -7.16 -7.40
CA TRP A 19 1.08 -6.67 -7.29
C TRP A 19 2.00 -7.62 -6.51
N GLU A 20 3.25 -7.69 -6.92
CA GLU A 20 4.34 -8.34 -6.18
C GLU A 20 5.30 -7.29 -5.66
N VAL A 21 5.52 -7.28 -4.34
CA VAL A 21 6.40 -6.34 -3.63
C VAL A 21 7.86 -6.61 -3.97
N ARG A 22 8.62 -5.53 -4.16
CA ARG A 22 10.05 -5.52 -4.52
C ARG A 22 10.85 -4.76 -3.47
N GLU A 23 11.90 -4.06 -3.87
CA GLU A 23 12.75 -3.28 -2.98
C GLU A 23 12.02 -2.11 -2.28
N PRO A 24 12.41 -1.75 -1.04
CA PRO A 24 11.92 -0.56 -0.39
C PRO A 24 12.39 0.70 -1.14
N LEU A 25 11.49 1.66 -1.29
CA LEU A 25 11.75 2.98 -1.88
C LEU A 25 11.98 4.05 -0.81
N GLY A 26 11.35 3.91 0.36
CA GLY A 26 11.52 4.83 1.47
C GLY A 26 10.65 4.48 2.67
N SER A 27 11.01 5.01 3.83
CA SER A 27 10.23 4.86 5.07
C SER A 27 10.12 6.21 5.76
N GLY A 28 8.93 6.50 6.28
CA GLY A 28 8.66 7.71 7.05
C GLY A 28 7.73 7.43 8.23
N ALA A 29 7.43 8.47 9.01
CA ALA A 29 6.62 8.35 10.22
C ALA A 29 5.19 7.85 9.99
N PHE A 30 4.70 7.86 8.75
CA PHE A 30 3.30 7.53 8.43
C PHE A 30 3.14 6.26 7.61
N ALA A 31 4.16 5.88 6.83
CA ALA A 31 4.08 4.76 5.90
C ALA A 31 5.48 4.29 5.47
N THR A 32 5.52 3.09 4.91
CA THR A 32 6.69 2.57 4.18
C THR A 32 6.30 2.32 2.73
N VAL A 33 7.14 2.79 1.81
CA VAL A 33 6.89 2.72 0.37
C VAL A 33 7.80 1.67 -0.24
N TYR A 34 7.21 0.77 -1.04
CA TYR A 34 7.94 -0.27 -1.76
C TYR A 34 7.70 -0.14 -3.26
N ALA A 35 8.70 -0.52 -4.05
CA ALA A 35 8.50 -0.78 -5.45
C ALA A 35 7.66 -2.05 -5.58
N ALA A 36 6.80 -2.13 -6.60
CA ALA A 36 6.09 -3.34 -6.94
C ALA A 36 5.95 -3.48 -8.45
N ARG A 37 5.73 -4.72 -8.88
CA ARG A 37 5.46 -5.06 -10.27
C ARG A 37 4.14 -5.78 -10.38
N LEU A 38 3.49 -5.66 -11.53
CA LEU A 38 2.37 -6.54 -11.85
C LEU A 38 2.91 -7.98 -11.91
N ALA A 39 2.29 -8.91 -11.18
CA ALA A 39 2.70 -10.30 -11.30
C ALA A 39 2.24 -10.89 -12.63
N GLU A 40 3.05 -11.81 -13.15
CA GLU A 40 2.77 -12.51 -14.41
C GLU A 40 1.63 -13.51 -14.17
N GLN A 41 0.63 -13.51 -15.06
CA GLN A 41 -0.70 -14.06 -14.79
C GLN A 41 -0.78 -15.58 -14.96
N ARG A 42 -1.21 -16.28 -13.89
CA ARG A 42 -2.45 -17.09 -13.94
C ARG A 42 -3.69 -16.31 -13.48
N ASP A 43 -3.53 -15.10 -12.93
CA ASP A 43 -4.62 -14.33 -12.29
C ASP A 43 -5.23 -13.24 -13.20
N ALA A 44 -5.04 -13.35 -14.52
CA ALA A 44 -5.66 -12.41 -15.48
C ALA A 44 -7.18 -12.42 -15.44
N GLU A 45 -7.73 -13.58 -15.09
CA GLU A 45 -9.16 -13.85 -15.11
C GLU A 45 -9.88 -13.26 -13.89
N LEU A 46 -9.15 -12.97 -12.80
CA LEU A 46 -9.69 -12.28 -11.61
C LEU A 46 -9.78 -10.76 -11.77
N SER A 47 -9.20 -10.20 -12.85
CA SER A 47 -9.45 -8.82 -13.28
C SER A 47 -10.80 -8.68 -13.98
N SER A 48 -11.87 -9.23 -13.39
CA SER A 48 -13.27 -9.02 -13.78
C SER A 48 -13.77 -7.64 -13.33
N GLY A 49 -13.00 -6.62 -13.71
CA GLY A 49 -13.31 -5.19 -13.59
C GLY A 49 -12.66 -4.51 -14.80
N PRO A 50 -13.16 -3.35 -15.26
CA PRO A 50 -12.71 -2.76 -16.52
C PRO A 50 -11.20 -2.76 -16.54
N SER A 51 -10.58 -3.35 -17.56
CA SER A 51 -9.14 -3.45 -17.78
C SER A 51 -8.54 -2.04 -17.72
N ARG A 52 -8.34 -1.54 -16.50
CA ARG A 52 -7.69 -0.27 -16.24
C ARG A 52 -6.28 -0.50 -16.73
N ASP A 53 -5.79 0.46 -17.50
CA ASP A 53 -4.42 0.58 -17.94
C ASP A 53 -3.47 0.62 -16.71
N LEU A 54 -3.24 -0.55 -16.12
CA LEU A 54 -2.45 -0.75 -14.93
C LEU A 54 -0.98 -0.84 -15.39
N PRO A 55 -0.11 0.02 -14.85
CA PRO A 55 1.29 0.03 -15.27
C PRO A 55 1.97 -1.25 -14.80
N ARG A 56 3.02 -1.67 -15.51
CA ARG A 56 3.81 -2.85 -15.11
C ARG A 56 4.55 -2.67 -13.78
N ARG A 57 4.74 -1.43 -13.33
CA ARG A 57 5.45 -1.06 -12.11
C ARG A 57 4.67 0.02 -11.37
N VAL A 58 4.59 -0.11 -10.05
CA VAL A 58 3.94 0.85 -9.16
C VAL A 58 4.78 1.04 -7.90
N ALA A 59 4.42 2.05 -7.11
CA ALA A 59 4.81 2.14 -5.72
C ALA A 59 3.61 1.72 -4.86
N LEU A 60 3.86 0.96 -3.79
CA LEU A 60 2.87 0.56 -2.80
C LEU A 60 3.18 1.26 -1.47
N LYS A 61 2.18 1.86 -0.83
CA LYS A 61 2.35 2.67 0.38
C LYS A 61 1.68 1.97 1.57
N PHE A 62 2.45 1.20 2.32
CA PHE A 62 1.93 0.44 3.47
C PHE A 62 1.79 1.34 4.69
N LEU A 63 0.56 1.42 5.20
CA LEU A 63 0.27 2.05 6.48
C LEU A 63 0.43 1.02 7.62
N PRO A 64 0.96 1.44 8.78
CA PRO A 64 1.18 0.54 9.91
C PRO A 64 -0.14 0.13 10.58
N THR A 65 -0.26 -1.16 10.90
CA THR A 65 -1.46 -1.82 11.44
C THR A 65 -1.45 -1.95 12.96
N GLY A 66 -0.27 -1.94 13.60
CA GLY A 66 -0.11 -2.22 15.02
C GLY A 66 1.02 -1.45 15.69
N THR A 67 1.00 -1.45 17.03
CA THR A 67 1.93 -0.77 17.98
C THR A 67 1.72 0.72 18.25
N ARG A 68 0.68 1.34 17.69
CA ARG A 68 0.34 2.75 17.95
C ARG A 68 -0.81 2.91 18.93
N THR A 69 -0.84 4.05 19.61
CA THR A 69 -1.97 4.38 20.48
C THR A 69 -3.26 4.52 19.66
N PRO A 70 -4.45 4.25 20.23
CA PRO A 70 -5.72 4.39 19.51
C PRO A 70 -5.90 5.78 18.85
N ARG A 71 -5.41 6.84 19.51
CA ARG A 71 -5.43 8.21 18.98
C ARG A 71 -4.58 8.36 17.72
N GLN A 72 -3.39 7.75 17.70
CA GLN A 72 -2.52 7.77 16.53
C GLN A 72 -3.09 6.93 15.39
N LEU A 73 -3.66 5.75 15.67
CA LEU A 73 -4.31 4.92 14.65
C LEU A 73 -5.49 5.66 13.99
N ARG A 74 -6.35 6.30 14.80
CA ARG A 74 -7.44 7.13 14.26
C ARG A 74 -6.91 8.27 13.40
N HIS A 75 -5.87 8.96 13.85
CA HIS A 75 -5.28 10.06 13.09
C HIS A 75 -4.69 9.59 11.75
N LEU A 76 -4.00 8.46 11.72
CA LEU A 76 -3.48 7.88 10.47
C LEU A 76 -4.60 7.50 9.51
N ARG A 77 -5.67 6.91 10.05
CA ARG A 77 -6.86 6.58 9.26
C ARG A 77 -7.48 7.83 8.64
N GLU A 78 -7.68 8.89 9.42
CA GLU A 78 -8.21 10.16 8.90
C GLU A 78 -7.31 10.77 7.81
N LEU A 79 -5.97 10.67 7.96
CA LEU A 79 -5.03 11.12 6.93
C LEU A 79 -5.11 10.27 5.66
N ALA A 80 -5.21 8.94 5.81
CA ALA A 80 -5.33 8.00 4.71
C ALA A 80 -6.63 8.23 3.92
N GLU A 81 -7.75 8.35 4.62
CA GLU A 81 -9.07 8.60 4.01
C GLU A 81 -9.07 9.89 3.17
N ARG A 82 -8.46 10.96 3.69
CA ARG A 82 -8.32 12.23 2.95
C ARG A 82 -7.40 12.13 1.73
N GLU A 83 -6.31 11.39 1.86
CA GLU A 83 -5.37 11.16 0.75
C GLU A 83 -6.05 10.36 -0.37
N VAL A 84 -6.77 9.30 -0.02
CA VAL A 84 -7.56 8.50 -0.97
C VAL A 84 -8.59 9.37 -1.67
N GLU A 85 -9.42 10.12 -0.92
CA GLU A 85 -10.45 10.99 -1.51
C GLU A 85 -9.86 11.99 -2.52
N LEU A 86 -8.71 12.58 -2.19
CA LEU A 86 -8.02 13.52 -3.07
C LEU A 86 -7.46 12.83 -4.32
N LEU A 87 -6.70 11.74 -4.13
CA LEU A 87 -5.99 11.07 -5.22
C LEU A 87 -6.92 10.32 -6.19
N GLU A 88 -8.09 9.87 -5.74
CA GLU A 88 -9.11 9.27 -6.60
C GLU A 88 -9.60 10.24 -7.69
N ARG A 89 -9.70 11.53 -7.34
CA ARG A 89 -10.20 12.59 -8.24
C ARG A 89 -9.09 13.23 -9.07
N LEU A 90 -7.83 13.01 -8.70
CA LEU A 90 -6.68 13.70 -9.28
C LEU A 90 -6.16 13.01 -10.53
N ARG A 91 -6.23 13.68 -11.69
CA ARG A 91 -5.57 13.25 -12.92
C ARG A 91 -4.81 14.42 -13.55
N ALA A 92 -3.55 14.56 -13.18
CA ALA A 92 -2.66 15.60 -13.71
C ALA A 92 -1.26 15.04 -14.01
N PRO A 93 -0.60 15.44 -15.12
CA PRO A 93 0.68 14.87 -15.54
C PRO A 93 1.85 15.02 -14.55
N ARG A 94 1.77 15.98 -13.62
CA ARG A 94 2.84 16.30 -12.66
C ARG A 94 2.50 15.91 -11.21
N LEU A 95 1.40 15.18 -11.02
CA LEU A 95 0.98 14.70 -9.71
C LEU A 95 0.93 13.17 -9.74
N ILE A 96 1.22 12.55 -8.60
CA ILE A 96 1.18 11.10 -8.48
C ILE A 96 -0.25 10.64 -8.70
N ARG A 97 -0.41 9.64 -9.58
CA ARG A 97 -1.69 8.99 -9.84
C ARG A 97 -1.83 7.78 -8.92
N MET A 98 -2.94 7.72 -8.19
CA MET A 98 -3.34 6.51 -7.49
C MET A 98 -4.10 5.58 -8.45
N TYR A 99 -3.78 4.29 -8.40
CA TYR A 99 -4.42 3.28 -9.22
C TYR A 99 -5.51 2.52 -8.49
N ASP A 100 -5.26 2.23 -7.21
CA ASP A 100 -6.14 1.45 -6.33
C ASP A 100 -5.79 1.72 -4.86
N THR A 101 -6.64 1.25 -3.96
CA THR A 101 -6.39 1.18 -2.51
C THR A 101 -6.83 -0.18 -2.01
N LEU A 102 -5.94 -0.90 -1.34
CA LEU A 102 -6.19 -2.28 -0.89
C LEU A 102 -6.02 -2.38 0.63
N THR A 103 -6.75 -3.29 1.25
CA THR A 103 -6.50 -3.71 2.63
C THR A 103 -5.96 -5.14 2.58
N VAL A 104 -4.81 -5.37 3.20
CA VAL A 104 -4.23 -6.70 3.33
C VAL A 104 -5.09 -7.54 4.28
N ASP A 105 -5.42 -8.75 3.86
CA ASP A 105 -6.09 -9.79 4.65
C ASP A 105 -5.17 -11.01 4.61
N ASP A 106 -4.33 -11.14 5.63
CA ASP A 106 -3.27 -12.15 5.73
C ASP A 106 -3.00 -12.47 7.21
N PRO A 107 -3.85 -13.30 7.83
CA PRO A 107 -3.71 -13.64 9.25
C PRO A 107 -2.40 -14.37 9.58
N ASP A 108 -1.72 -14.94 8.58
CA ASP A 108 -0.42 -15.60 8.75
C ASP A 108 0.74 -14.58 8.86
N HIS A 109 0.51 -13.31 8.47
CA HIS A 109 1.44 -12.18 8.61
C HIS A 109 0.80 -11.04 9.42
N PRO A 110 0.67 -11.18 10.75
CA PRO A 110 -0.10 -10.25 11.60
C PRO A 110 0.45 -8.82 11.63
N GLU A 111 1.73 -8.61 11.31
CA GLU A 111 2.31 -7.28 11.15
C GLU A 111 1.88 -6.56 9.87
N LEU A 112 1.34 -7.28 8.89
CA LEU A 112 0.78 -6.76 7.63
C LEU A 112 -0.75 -6.88 7.58
N ASP A 113 -1.32 -7.79 8.35
CA ASP A 113 -2.78 -7.99 8.39
C ASP A 113 -3.52 -6.71 8.76
N GLY A 114 -4.51 -6.35 7.93
CA GLY A 114 -5.26 -5.11 8.02
C GLY A 114 -4.54 -3.87 7.48
N ALA A 115 -3.37 -4.00 6.85
CA ALA A 115 -2.62 -2.86 6.32
C ALA A 115 -3.33 -2.26 5.12
N THR A 116 -3.55 -0.94 5.16
CA THR A 116 -3.97 -0.18 3.98
C THR A 116 -2.75 0.10 3.09
N VAL A 117 -2.89 -0.16 1.79
CA VAL A 117 -1.83 -0.10 0.78
C VAL A 117 -2.25 0.75 -0.42
#